data_AF-A0A923R982-F1
#
_entry.id   AF-A0A923R982-F1
#
_cell.length_a   1.000
_cell.length_b   1.000
_cell.length_c   1.000
_cell.angle_alpha   90.00
_cell.angle_beta   90.00
_cell.angle_gamma   90.00
#
_symmetry.space_group_name_H-M   'P 1'
#
loop_
_entity.id
_entity.type
_entity.pdbx_description
1 polymer ?
#
loop_
_entity_poly.entity_id
_entity_poly.type
_entity_poly.pdbx_seq_one_letter_code
_entity_poly.pdbx_strand_id
1 'polypeptide(L)'
;MSLKFKLHVIPPPFPLDWTSPRKLLVKTLLHHFIQDPAPIGHFFIEFQTATPNAYGVSHVLTGMSRLKRNQSTLTVIKEKVGLGTFFYDFEGKLDDARQASLKLQWAKKKRRLKTLTVDIAPEQSQILMDELDLWIKHGSFKHYGGGGLSILDGEGSGCAEFGMHFFNLAVGKRAAHPAWIRKVHAPKPLTGGRLTGNKVTLTKLFRDGHAWAENEEDGFLYTTPDMDLVTEWLKLVYPNQKEIHFNSEALPWALEAVSRICFQAGYRKIDEAEVKIQWKRVGMRK
;
A
#
# COMPACT_ATOMS: atom_id res chain seq x y z
N MET A 1 28.30 4.35 -9.34
CA MET A 1 27.64 3.91 -8.07
C MET A 1 26.34 3.23 -8.49
N SER A 2 26.08 2.00 -8.07
CA SER A 2 24.80 1.35 -8.39
C SER A 2 23.68 2.03 -7.61
N LEU A 3 22.63 2.51 -8.29
CA LEU A 3 21.43 3.04 -7.65
C LEU A 3 20.55 1.88 -7.23
N LYS A 4 19.78 2.07 -6.16
CA LYS A 4 18.95 1.01 -5.58
C LYS A 4 17.53 1.50 -5.36
N PHE A 5 16.58 0.63 -5.66
CA PHE A 5 15.22 0.72 -5.14
C PHE A 5 15.04 -0.35 -4.05
N LYS A 6 14.32 0.02 -3.00
CA LYS A 6 13.94 -0.91 -1.95
C LYS A 6 12.44 -0.87 -1.68
N LEU A 7 11.85 -2.05 -1.57
CA LEU A 7 10.52 -2.27 -1.04
C LEU A 7 10.63 -2.80 0.38
N HIS A 8 10.27 -1.98 1.35
CA HIS A 8 10.22 -2.38 2.75
C HIS A 8 8.83 -2.88 3.11
N VAL A 9 8.75 -4.10 3.61
CA VAL A 9 7.51 -4.75 4.02
C VAL A 9 7.56 -4.99 5.51
N ILE A 10 6.57 -4.46 6.22
CA ILE A 10 6.35 -4.71 7.64
C ILE A 10 5.03 -5.47 7.74
N PRO A 11 5.01 -6.75 8.12
CA PRO A 11 3.76 -7.47 8.38
C PRO A 11 3.12 -6.96 9.69
N PRO A 12 1.81 -7.17 9.89
CA PRO A 12 1.19 -7.00 11.19
C PRO A 12 1.90 -7.83 12.29
N PRO A 13 1.73 -7.48 13.58
CA PRO A 13 2.34 -8.21 14.69
C PRO A 13 1.90 -9.67 14.75
N PHE A 14 0.66 -9.94 14.36
CA PHE A 14 0.08 -11.27 14.19
C PHE A 14 -0.65 -11.32 12.85
N PRO A 15 -0.76 -12.48 12.19
CA PRO A 15 -1.45 -12.56 10.91
C PRO A 15 -2.93 -12.16 11.01
N LEU A 16 -3.42 -11.48 9.97
CA LEU A 16 -4.86 -11.26 9.80
C LEU A 16 -5.56 -12.58 9.40
N ASP A 17 -6.79 -12.78 9.88
CA ASP A 17 -7.56 -13.99 9.57
C ASP A 17 -8.56 -13.71 8.44
N TRP A 18 -8.13 -14.00 7.22
CA TRP A 18 -8.93 -13.85 6.01
C TRP A 18 -9.84 -15.05 5.73
N THR A 19 -10.06 -15.98 6.67
CA THR A 19 -10.93 -17.15 6.38
C THR A 19 -12.41 -16.78 6.32
N SER A 20 -12.83 -15.70 7.00
CA SER A 20 -14.18 -15.12 6.84
C SER A 20 -14.24 -13.65 7.27
N PRO A 21 -15.25 -12.88 6.83
CA PRO A 21 -15.43 -11.48 7.25
C PRO A 21 -15.45 -11.30 8.77
N ARG A 22 -16.11 -12.20 9.51
CA ARG A 22 -16.18 -12.16 10.98
C ARG A 22 -14.81 -12.32 11.62
N LYS A 23 -14.02 -13.29 11.16
CA LYS A 23 -12.70 -13.55 11.74
C LYS A 23 -11.72 -12.42 11.42
N LEU A 24 -11.79 -11.87 10.22
CA LEU A 24 -11.03 -10.68 9.84
C LEU A 24 -11.39 -9.49 10.72
N LEU A 25 -12.68 -9.25 10.95
CA LEU A 25 -13.16 -8.20 11.86
C LEU A 25 -12.58 -8.37 13.26
N VAL A 26 -12.70 -9.57 13.85
CA VAL A 26 -12.19 -9.86 15.20
C VAL A 26 -10.68 -9.59 15.28
N LYS A 27 -9.89 -10.09 14.32
CA LYS A 27 -8.43 -9.86 14.29
C LYS A 27 -8.09 -8.38 14.10
N THR A 28 -8.81 -7.67 13.25
CA THR A 28 -8.61 -6.24 13.02
C THR A 28 -8.89 -5.42 14.28
N LEU A 29 -9.97 -5.74 15.01
CA LEU A 29 -10.28 -5.10 16.28
C LEU A 29 -9.22 -5.38 17.34
N LEU A 30 -8.72 -6.62 17.44
CA LEU A 30 -7.61 -6.95 18.34
C LEU A 30 -6.37 -6.12 18.03
N HIS A 31 -6.01 -5.97 16.75
CA HIS A 31 -4.88 -5.11 16.34
C HIS A 31 -5.10 -3.63 16.62
N HIS A 32 -6.35 -3.14 16.64
CA HIS A 32 -6.64 -1.75 17.00
C HIS A 32 -6.20 -1.40 18.43
N PHE A 33 -6.29 -2.36 19.36
CA PHE A 33 -5.90 -2.17 20.75
C PHE A 33 -4.39 -2.35 21.00
N ILE A 34 -3.63 -2.85 20.02
CA ILE A 34 -2.18 -2.97 20.13
C ILE A 34 -1.53 -1.63 19.77
N GLN A 35 -0.69 -1.11 20.67
CA GLN A 35 0.15 0.06 20.40
C GLN A 35 1.31 -0.32 19.46
N ASP A 36 0.97 -0.52 18.19
CA ASP A 36 1.89 -0.84 17.10
C ASP A 36 1.93 0.30 16.08
N PRO A 37 3.10 0.70 15.54
CA PRO A 37 3.19 1.68 14.46
C PRO A 37 2.69 1.13 13.11
N ALA A 38 2.59 -0.20 12.93
CA ALA A 38 2.10 -0.88 11.74
C ALA A 38 1.14 -2.04 12.13
N PRO A 39 -0.03 -1.73 12.72
CA PRO A 39 -0.92 -2.74 13.33
C PRO A 39 -1.55 -3.69 12.30
N ILE A 40 -1.68 -3.26 11.04
CA ILE A 40 -2.19 -4.06 9.92
C ILE A 40 -1.12 -4.29 8.85
N GLY A 41 0.15 -4.08 9.22
CA GLY A 41 1.27 -4.02 8.28
C GLY A 41 1.39 -2.68 7.56
N HIS A 42 2.48 -2.52 6.82
CA HIS A 42 2.78 -1.31 6.03
C HIS A 42 3.85 -1.58 4.97
N PHE A 43 3.76 -0.87 3.84
CA PHE A 43 4.80 -0.83 2.82
C PHE A 43 5.47 0.55 2.80
N PHE A 44 6.79 0.57 2.65
CA PHE A 44 7.54 1.76 2.29
C PHE A 44 8.38 1.51 1.05
N ILE A 45 8.61 2.57 0.27
CA ILE A 45 9.56 2.60 -0.82
C ILE A 45 10.74 3.47 -0.42
N GLU A 46 11.94 3.05 -0.83
CA GLU A 46 13.17 3.84 -0.71
C GLU A 46 13.90 3.80 -2.04
N PHE A 47 14.30 4.96 -2.58
CA PHE A 47 15.17 4.99 -3.77
C PHE A 47 16.01 6.25 -3.82
N GLN A 48 17.09 6.17 -4.61
CA GLN A 48 18.02 7.27 -4.84
C GLN A 48 18.11 7.57 -6.34
N THR A 49 18.29 8.84 -6.67
CA THR A 49 18.58 9.32 -8.02
C THR A 49 19.99 9.91 -8.07
N ALA A 50 20.62 9.85 -9.25
CA ALA A 50 21.93 10.46 -9.46
C ALA A 50 21.86 11.99 -9.35
N THR A 51 20.78 12.58 -9.84
CA THR A 51 20.51 14.03 -9.83
C THR A 51 19.33 14.35 -8.91
N PRO A 52 19.42 15.40 -8.08
CA PRO A 52 18.26 15.88 -7.34
C PRO A 52 17.17 16.40 -8.27
N ASN A 53 15.90 16.28 -7.85
CA ASN A 53 14.79 16.93 -8.53
C ASN A 53 14.80 18.46 -8.33
N ALA A 54 13.81 19.16 -8.89
CA ALA A 54 13.67 20.62 -8.78
C ALA A 54 13.56 21.14 -7.33
N TYR A 55 13.28 20.26 -6.37
CA TYR A 55 13.14 20.58 -4.94
C TYR A 55 14.38 20.19 -4.13
N GLY A 56 15.47 19.77 -4.79
CA GLY A 56 16.72 19.37 -4.15
C GLY A 56 16.68 17.98 -3.51
N VAL A 57 15.70 17.14 -3.85
CA VAL A 57 15.56 15.78 -3.31
C VAL A 57 16.18 14.77 -4.27
N SER A 58 17.14 13.97 -3.78
CA SER A 58 17.76 12.86 -4.52
C SER A 58 17.66 11.50 -3.81
N HIS A 59 17.06 11.47 -2.62
CA HIS A 59 16.84 10.25 -1.84
C HIS A 59 15.45 10.33 -1.22
N VAL A 60 14.59 9.41 -1.64
CA VAL A 60 13.18 9.33 -1.22
C VAL A 60 13.02 8.17 -0.25
N LEU A 61 12.27 8.41 0.82
CA LEU A 61 11.72 7.36 1.68
C LEU A 61 10.29 7.73 2.03
N THR A 62 9.32 6.95 1.55
CA THR A 62 7.90 7.23 1.82
C THR A 62 7.03 5.98 1.67
N GLY A 63 5.75 6.15 1.96
CA GLY A 63 4.68 5.18 1.81
C GLY A 63 3.36 5.94 1.79
N MET A 64 2.25 5.23 1.65
CA MET A 64 0.91 5.83 1.72
C MET A 64 0.25 5.46 3.04
N SER A 65 -0.37 6.42 3.70
CA SER A 65 -1.11 6.23 4.94
C SER A 65 -2.39 7.04 4.93
N ARG A 66 -3.36 6.65 5.77
CA ARG A 66 -4.48 7.53 6.10
C ARG A 66 -3.97 8.76 6.85
N LEU A 67 -4.59 9.91 6.60
CA LEU A 67 -4.32 11.15 7.32
C LEU A 67 -4.57 10.95 8.82
N LYS A 68 -5.73 10.36 9.16
CA LYS A 68 -6.17 10.04 10.52
C LYS A 68 -6.24 8.52 10.73
N ARG A 69 -5.51 8.01 11.72
CA ARG A 69 -5.41 6.56 12.01
C ARG A 69 -6.77 5.90 12.33
N ASN A 70 -7.65 6.61 13.02
CA ASN A 70 -8.95 6.11 13.45
C ASN A 70 -10.08 6.30 12.41
N GLN A 71 -9.79 6.88 11.25
CA GLN A 71 -10.81 7.23 10.26
C GLN A 71 -11.60 5.99 9.80
N SER A 72 -10.95 4.88 9.47
CA SER A 72 -11.67 3.67 9.05
C SER A 72 -12.59 3.13 10.12
N THR A 73 -12.14 3.09 11.38
CA THR A 73 -12.96 2.61 12.49
C THR A 73 -14.17 3.51 12.69
N LEU A 74 -13.96 4.83 12.63
CA LEU A 74 -15.04 5.80 12.71
C LEU A 74 -16.02 5.67 11.54
N THR A 75 -15.54 5.51 10.31
CA THR A 75 -16.38 5.31 9.12
C THR A 75 -17.18 4.00 9.23
N VAL A 76 -16.55 2.88 9.57
CA VAL A 76 -17.24 1.60 9.76
C VAL A 76 -18.33 1.69 10.84
N ILE A 77 -18.06 2.36 11.96
CA ILE A 77 -19.02 2.47 13.06
C ILE A 77 -20.13 3.49 12.76
N LYS A 78 -19.76 4.71 12.35
CA LYS A 78 -20.70 5.84 12.18
C LYS A 78 -21.49 5.71 10.88
N GLU A 79 -20.80 5.44 9.78
CA GLU A 79 -21.41 5.37 8.45
C GLU A 79 -21.93 3.97 8.13
N LYS A 80 -21.63 2.96 8.97
CA LYS A 80 -22.13 1.59 8.84
C LYS A 80 -21.79 1.01 7.47
N VAL A 81 -20.54 1.13 7.04
CA VAL A 81 -20.11 0.68 5.70
C VAL A 81 -19.75 -0.80 5.62
N GLY A 82 -19.62 -1.51 6.75
CA GLY A 82 -19.24 -2.93 6.76
C GLY A 82 -17.95 -3.21 5.98
N LEU A 83 -17.98 -4.21 5.09
CA LEU A 83 -16.90 -4.52 4.16
C LEU A 83 -16.74 -3.49 3.03
N GLY A 84 -17.68 -2.55 2.89
CA GLY A 84 -17.55 -1.40 1.99
C GLY A 84 -16.32 -0.54 2.31
N THR A 85 -15.76 -0.67 3.52
CA THR A 85 -14.45 -0.07 3.87
C THR A 85 -13.31 -0.49 2.96
N PHE A 86 -13.40 -1.63 2.28
CA PHE A 86 -12.38 -2.06 1.32
C PHE A 86 -12.33 -1.22 0.06
N PHE A 87 -13.44 -0.56 -0.28
CA PHE A 87 -13.63 0.25 -1.49
C PHE A 87 -13.80 1.73 -1.15
N TYR A 88 -13.46 2.11 0.08
CA TYR A 88 -13.71 3.44 0.60
C TYR A 88 -12.49 4.33 0.35
N ASP A 89 -12.73 5.53 -0.19
CA ASP A 89 -11.73 6.57 -0.33
C ASP A 89 -11.59 7.35 0.98
N PHE A 90 -10.52 7.09 1.73
CA PHE A 90 -10.16 7.82 2.94
C PHE A 90 -9.24 9.00 2.62
N GLU A 91 -9.25 9.99 3.49
CA GLU A 91 -8.23 11.04 3.43
C GLU A 91 -6.84 10.41 3.62
N GLY A 92 -5.99 10.57 2.62
CA GLY A 92 -4.64 10.03 2.54
C GLY A 92 -3.55 11.05 2.86
N LYS A 93 -2.33 10.53 2.99
CA LYS A 93 -1.08 11.29 2.99
C LYS A 93 0.09 10.40 2.60
N LEU A 94 1.14 11.03 2.06
CA LEU A 94 2.47 10.43 2.03
C LEU A 94 3.06 10.38 3.45
N ASP A 95 3.72 9.27 3.77
CA ASP A 95 4.50 9.14 5.00
C ASP A 95 5.75 10.03 4.95
N ASP A 96 6.02 10.68 6.08
CA ASP A 96 7.23 11.48 6.29
C ASP A 96 8.47 10.59 6.40
N ALA A 97 9.54 10.93 5.68
CA ALA A 97 10.76 10.14 5.59
C ALA A 97 11.41 9.89 6.95
N ARG A 98 11.42 10.90 7.85
CA ARG A 98 11.96 10.74 9.20
C ARG A 98 11.11 9.76 10.01
N GLN A 99 9.80 9.89 9.96
CA GLN A 99 8.89 8.97 10.65
C GLN A 99 8.95 7.55 10.07
N ALA A 100 9.03 7.42 8.74
CA ALA A 100 9.22 6.15 8.06
C ALA A 100 10.52 5.48 8.50
N SER A 101 11.64 6.22 8.56
CA SER A 101 12.93 5.70 9.05
C SER A 101 12.82 5.19 10.50
N LEU A 102 12.16 5.93 11.40
CA LEU A 102 11.94 5.48 12.78
C LEU A 102 11.09 4.20 12.84
N LYS A 103 10.03 4.10 12.02
CA LYS A 103 9.19 2.90 11.92
C LYS A 103 9.99 1.70 11.39
N LEU A 104 10.82 1.89 10.38
CA LEU A 104 11.71 0.85 9.83
C LEU A 104 12.73 0.37 10.86
N GLN A 105 13.37 1.29 11.60
CA GLN A 105 14.30 0.94 12.67
C GLN A 105 13.61 0.14 13.78
N TRP A 106 12.41 0.55 14.18
CA TRP A 106 11.60 -0.18 15.15
C TRP A 106 11.25 -1.59 14.64
N ALA A 107 10.78 -1.71 13.40
CA ALA A 107 10.39 -3.00 12.80
C ALA A 107 11.60 -3.93 12.64
N LYS A 108 12.77 -3.38 12.32
CA LYS A 108 14.05 -4.09 12.30
C LYS A 108 14.41 -4.64 13.69
N LYS A 109 14.32 -3.82 14.74
CA LYS A 109 14.55 -4.25 16.13
C LYS A 109 13.58 -5.37 16.55
N LYS A 110 12.33 -5.31 16.09
CA LYS A 110 11.30 -6.33 16.32
C LYS A 110 11.39 -7.55 15.38
N ARG A 111 12.40 -7.62 14.51
CA ARG A 111 12.60 -8.69 13.51
C ARG A 111 11.37 -8.90 12.59
N ARG A 112 10.62 -7.83 12.33
CA ARG A 112 9.45 -7.81 11.44
C ARG A 112 9.73 -7.21 10.08
N LEU A 113 10.80 -6.43 9.94
CA LEU A 113 11.14 -5.83 8.64
C LEU A 113 11.69 -6.88 7.66
N LYS A 114 11.10 -6.92 6.47
CA LYS A 114 11.68 -7.52 5.27
C LYS A 114 11.93 -6.44 4.23
N THR A 115 13.03 -6.54 3.49
CA THR A 115 13.37 -5.60 2.43
C THR A 115 13.67 -6.36 1.14
N LEU A 116 13.02 -5.97 0.06
CA LEU A 116 13.41 -6.36 -1.31
C LEU A 116 14.24 -5.22 -1.88
N THR A 117 15.43 -5.52 -2.37
CA THR A 117 16.34 -4.54 -2.96
C THR A 117 16.60 -4.92 -4.41
N VAL A 118 16.45 -3.98 -5.32
CA VAL A 118 16.83 -4.12 -6.73
C VAL A 118 17.84 -3.03 -7.09
N ASP A 119 18.86 -3.41 -7.84
CA ASP A 119 19.70 -2.44 -8.53
C ASP A 119 18.90 -1.86 -9.70
N ILE A 120 18.96 -0.55 -9.87
CA ILE A 120 18.22 0.17 -10.91
C ILE A 120 19.17 1.04 -11.73
N ALA A 121 18.87 1.16 -13.02
CA ALA A 121 19.57 2.07 -13.90
C ALA A 121 19.21 3.55 -13.57
N PRO A 122 20.07 4.53 -13.88
CA PRO A 122 19.76 5.95 -13.72
C PRO A 122 18.43 6.38 -14.34
N GLU A 123 18.12 5.86 -15.53
CA GLU A 123 16.88 6.13 -16.25
C GLU A 123 15.67 5.65 -15.45
N GLN A 124 15.77 4.45 -14.86
CA GLN A 124 14.71 3.88 -14.06
C GLN A 124 14.50 4.66 -12.76
N SER A 125 15.58 5.16 -12.15
CA SER A 125 15.49 6.05 -10.98
C SER A 125 14.78 7.37 -11.30
N GLN A 126 14.99 7.90 -12.51
CA GLN A 126 14.31 9.12 -12.97
C GLN A 126 12.82 8.86 -13.21
N ILE A 127 12.46 7.71 -13.80
CA ILE A 127 11.05 7.32 -13.97
C ILE A 127 10.33 7.27 -12.60
N LEU A 128 10.95 6.69 -11.57
CA LEU A 128 10.39 6.67 -10.22
C LEU A 128 10.20 8.07 -9.65
N MET A 129 11.16 8.98 -9.88
CA MET A 129 11.07 10.37 -9.44
C MET A 129 9.94 11.12 -10.14
N ASP A 130 9.83 11.00 -11.47
CA ASP A 130 8.80 11.64 -12.27
C ASP A 130 7.39 11.13 -11.89
N GLU A 131 7.28 9.83 -11.63
CA GLU A 131 6.02 9.22 -11.23
C GLU A 131 5.53 9.75 -9.88
N LEU A 132 6.45 9.86 -8.90
CA LEU A 132 6.12 10.44 -7.59
C LEU A 132 5.80 11.94 -7.70
N ASP A 133 6.47 12.67 -8.59
CA ASP A 133 6.17 14.08 -8.86
C ASP A 133 4.75 14.26 -9.40
N LEU A 134 4.37 13.44 -10.38
CA LEU A 134 3.02 13.42 -10.93
C LEU A 134 1.98 13.14 -9.83
N TRP A 135 2.22 12.10 -9.03
CA TRP A 135 1.38 11.71 -7.90
C TRP A 135 1.18 12.85 -6.89
N ILE A 136 2.26 13.58 -6.58
CA ILE A 136 2.23 14.73 -5.67
C ILE A 136 1.46 15.89 -6.31
N LYS A 137 1.86 16.34 -7.51
CA LYS A 137 1.29 17.53 -8.18
C LYS A 137 -0.21 17.42 -8.43
N HIS A 138 -0.68 16.20 -8.62
CA HIS A 138 -2.09 15.93 -8.86
C HIS A 138 -2.89 15.58 -7.60
N GLY A 139 -2.24 15.54 -6.43
CA GLY A 139 -2.94 15.35 -5.16
C GLY A 139 -3.42 13.92 -4.91
N SER A 140 -3.02 12.93 -5.70
CA SER A 140 -3.40 11.52 -5.54
C SER A 140 -3.12 10.99 -4.14
N PHE A 141 -2.07 11.50 -3.47
CA PHE A 141 -1.76 11.13 -2.09
C PHE A 141 -2.84 11.49 -1.07
N LYS A 142 -3.80 12.36 -1.40
CA LYS A 142 -4.93 12.73 -0.54
C LYS A 142 -6.02 11.67 -0.52
N HIS A 143 -5.89 10.63 -1.35
CA HIS A 143 -6.86 9.56 -1.52
C HIS A 143 -6.21 8.23 -1.13
N TYR A 144 -6.69 7.63 -0.04
CA TYR A 144 -6.19 6.38 0.51
C TYR A 144 -7.31 5.34 0.56
N GLY A 145 -7.14 4.25 -0.17
CA GLY A 145 -8.12 3.17 -0.22
C GLY A 145 -7.65 2.05 -1.13
N GLY A 146 -8.18 0.85 -0.94
CA GLY A 146 -8.02 -0.26 -1.88
C GLY A 146 -9.27 -0.42 -2.74
N GLY A 147 -9.25 -1.35 -3.70
CA GLY A 147 -10.42 -1.91 -4.38
C GLY A 147 -11.29 -1.00 -5.27
N GLY A 148 -11.42 0.29 -4.96
CA GLY A 148 -12.25 1.27 -5.66
C GLY A 148 -11.48 2.49 -6.16
N LEU A 149 -10.16 2.50 -6.02
CA LEU A 149 -9.27 3.51 -6.59
C LEU A 149 -8.29 2.82 -7.56
N SER A 150 -8.13 3.41 -8.73
CA SER A 150 -7.16 2.99 -9.73
C SER A 150 -5.87 3.81 -9.61
N ILE A 151 -4.79 3.12 -9.19
CA ILE A 151 -3.46 3.74 -9.14
C ILE A 151 -3.02 4.22 -10.52
N LEU A 152 -3.33 3.45 -11.58
CA LEU A 152 -2.94 3.78 -12.96
C LEU A 152 -3.67 5.02 -13.50
N ASP A 153 -4.85 5.31 -12.97
CA ASP A 153 -5.63 6.50 -13.34
C ASP A 153 -5.31 7.71 -12.45
N GLY A 154 -4.46 7.52 -11.44
CA GLY A 154 -4.04 8.57 -10.50
C GLY A 154 -5.04 8.86 -9.39
N GLU A 155 -5.97 7.95 -9.11
CA GLU A 155 -7.06 8.15 -8.15
C GLU A 155 -6.62 8.03 -6.68
N GLY A 156 -5.37 7.66 -6.42
CA GLY A 156 -4.90 7.31 -5.08
C GLY A 156 -4.74 5.81 -4.89
N SER A 157 -4.40 5.39 -3.68
CA SER A 157 -4.12 3.97 -3.41
C SER A 157 -3.98 3.64 -1.93
N GLY A 158 -4.01 2.35 -1.62
CA GLY A 158 -3.54 1.81 -0.35
C GLY A 158 -2.01 1.79 -0.28
N CYS A 159 -1.48 1.46 0.89
CA CYS A 159 -0.02 1.36 1.08
C CYS A 159 0.60 0.23 0.24
N ALA A 160 -0.11 -0.89 0.10
CA ALA A 160 0.34 -2.07 -0.62
C ALA A 160 0.38 -1.81 -2.13
N GLU A 161 -0.71 -1.29 -2.72
CA GLU A 161 -0.76 -0.96 -4.14
C GLU A 161 0.26 0.14 -4.49
N PHE A 162 0.41 1.16 -3.63
CA PHE A 162 1.43 2.19 -3.78
C PHE A 162 2.84 1.58 -3.86
N GLY A 163 3.21 0.76 -2.88
CA GLY A 163 4.53 0.14 -2.85
C GLY A 163 4.78 -0.75 -4.07
N MET A 164 3.78 -1.55 -4.46
CA MET A 164 3.89 -2.45 -5.60
C MET A 164 3.95 -1.72 -6.94
N HIS A 165 3.27 -0.59 -7.10
CA HIS A 165 3.38 0.24 -8.32
C HIS A 165 4.82 0.71 -8.55
N PHE A 166 5.45 1.29 -7.53
CA PHE A 166 6.83 1.74 -7.63
C PHE A 166 7.82 0.57 -7.76
N PHE A 167 7.55 -0.58 -7.13
CA PHE A 167 8.37 -1.78 -7.34
C PHE A 167 8.28 -2.29 -8.78
N ASN A 168 7.09 -2.33 -9.36
CA ASN A 168 6.88 -2.70 -10.75
C ASN A 168 7.63 -1.75 -11.69
N LEU A 169 7.57 -0.44 -11.45
CA LEU A 169 8.35 0.53 -12.19
C LEU A 169 9.86 0.27 -12.03
N ALA A 170 10.36 0.08 -10.80
CA ALA A 170 11.78 -0.17 -10.54
C ALA A 170 12.33 -1.40 -11.29
N VAL A 171 11.50 -2.42 -11.49
CA VAL A 171 11.84 -3.63 -12.26
C VAL A 171 11.59 -3.45 -13.77
N GLY A 172 10.72 -2.51 -14.15
CA GLY A 172 10.23 -2.34 -15.52
C GLY A 172 9.17 -3.38 -15.94
N LYS A 173 8.73 -4.24 -15.02
CA LYS A 173 7.80 -5.35 -15.26
C LYS A 173 6.83 -5.56 -14.11
N ARG A 174 5.68 -6.19 -14.37
CA ARG A 174 4.73 -6.60 -13.32
C ARG A 174 5.40 -7.65 -12.42
N ALA A 175 5.92 -7.21 -11.28
CA ALA A 175 6.79 -8.00 -10.40
C ALA A 175 6.06 -8.59 -9.19
N ALA A 176 4.76 -8.30 -9.02
CA ALA A 176 3.93 -8.89 -7.99
C ALA A 176 3.82 -10.41 -8.21
N HIS A 177 4.42 -11.18 -7.31
CA HIS A 177 4.26 -12.64 -7.35
C HIS A 177 2.80 -13.01 -7.04
N PRO A 178 2.16 -13.97 -7.74
CA PRO A 178 0.77 -14.34 -7.49
C PRO A 178 0.48 -14.73 -6.02
N ALA A 179 1.42 -15.42 -5.38
CA ALA A 179 1.33 -15.78 -3.96
C ALA A 179 1.31 -14.58 -3.00
N TRP A 180 1.63 -13.37 -3.45
CA TRP A 180 1.57 -12.16 -2.63
C TRP A 180 0.17 -11.53 -2.62
N ILE A 181 -0.72 -11.98 -3.50
CA ILE A 181 -2.01 -11.33 -3.73
C ILE A 181 -3.09 -12.00 -2.89
N ARG A 182 -3.75 -11.21 -2.04
CA ARG A 182 -5.02 -11.59 -1.43
C ARG A 182 -6.15 -11.33 -2.41
N LYS A 183 -7.00 -12.32 -2.62
CA LYS A 183 -8.24 -12.22 -3.40
C LYS A 183 -9.41 -12.72 -2.56
N VAL A 184 -10.42 -11.87 -2.37
CA VAL A 184 -11.69 -12.22 -1.70
C VAL A 184 -12.86 -11.52 -2.39
N HIS A 185 -14.03 -12.15 -2.42
CA HIS A 185 -15.26 -11.47 -2.82
C HIS A 185 -16.00 -11.02 -1.56
N ALA A 186 -16.08 -9.72 -1.34
CA ALA A 186 -16.82 -9.12 -0.23
C ALA A 186 -18.33 -9.30 -0.47
N PRO A 187 -19.06 -10.07 0.36
CA PRO A 187 -20.48 -10.34 0.11
C PRO A 187 -21.30 -9.05 -0.01
N LYS A 188 -22.16 -8.97 -1.04
CA LYS A 188 -23.05 -7.81 -1.24
C LYS A 188 -23.89 -7.46 0.00
N PRO A 189 -24.47 -8.43 0.75
CA PRO A 189 -25.23 -8.13 1.97
C PRO A 189 -24.42 -7.56 3.14
N LEU A 190 -23.09 -7.73 3.10
CA LEU A 190 -22.12 -7.27 4.12
C LEU A 190 -21.29 -6.08 3.64
N THR A 191 -21.54 -5.60 2.42
CA THR A 191 -20.88 -4.45 1.83
C THR A 191 -21.85 -3.29 1.82
N GLY A 192 -21.55 -2.25 2.60
CA GLY A 192 -22.38 -1.06 2.77
C GLY A 192 -21.74 0.21 2.23
N GLY A 193 -22.35 1.36 2.54
CA GLY A 193 -21.86 2.68 2.14
C GLY A 193 -22.30 3.07 0.73
N ARG A 194 -21.59 4.03 0.12
CA ARG A 194 -21.95 4.61 -1.18
C ARG A 194 -21.97 3.58 -2.31
N LEU A 195 -21.17 2.53 -2.20
CA LEU A 195 -21.08 1.47 -3.21
C LEU A 195 -22.40 0.71 -3.41
N THR A 196 -23.16 0.48 -2.34
CA THR A 196 -24.38 -0.35 -2.38
C THR A 196 -25.63 0.34 -1.84
N GLY A 197 -25.49 1.48 -1.16
CA GLY A 197 -26.55 2.13 -0.39
C GLY A 197 -26.91 1.40 0.92
N ASN A 198 -26.35 0.21 1.17
CA ASN A 198 -26.68 -0.58 2.35
C ASN A 198 -26.02 -0.03 3.62
N LYS A 199 -26.70 -0.21 4.76
CA LYS A 199 -26.11 0.01 6.10
C LYS A 199 -25.75 -1.32 6.73
N VAL A 200 -24.46 -1.54 6.95
CA VAL A 200 -23.87 -2.74 7.55
C VAL A 200 -23.10 -2.37 8.80
N THR A 201 -23.61 -2.80 9.96
CA THR A 201 -22.99 -2.56 11.27
C THR A 201 -21.93 -3.61 11.59
N LEU A 202 -21.09 -3.33 12.60
CA LEU A 202 -20.18 -4.32 13.18
C LEU A 202 -20.92 -5.56 13.70
N THR A 203 -22.09 -5.38 14.33
CA THR A 203 -22.94 -6.49 14.80
C THR A 203 -23.40 -7.36 13.64
N LYS A 204 -23.79 -6.75 12.51
CA LYS A 204 -24.18 -7.49 11.31
C LYS A 204 -22.99 -8.27 10.74
N LEU A 205 -21.81 -7.65 10.62
CA LEU A 205 -20.59 -8.36 10.21
C LEU A 205 -20.24 -9.52 11.13
N PHE A 206 -20.39 -9.35 12.44
CA PHE A 206 -20.08 -10.40 13.40
C PHE A 206 -21.09 -11.56 13.32
N ARG A 207 -22.39 -11.26 13.19
CA ARG A 207 -23.46 -12.25 13.13
C ARG A 207 -23.51 -12.98 11.79
N ASP A 208 -23.36 -12.26 10.68
CA ASP A 208 -23.65 -12.80 9.34
C ASP A 208 -22.36 -13.08 8.53
N GLY A 209 -21.19 -12.62 9.00
CA GLY A 209 -19.90 -12.73 8.31
C GLY A 209 -19.21 -14.09 8.38
N HIS A 210 -19.95 -15.18 8.18
CA HIS A 210 -19.42 -16.54 8.34
C HIS A 210 -18.57 -17.01 7.15
N ALA A 211 -18.80 -16.48 5.95
CA ALA A 211 -18.08 -16.83 4.73
C ALA A 211 -17.90 -15.59 3.82
N TRP A 212 -16.91 -15.67 2.93
CA TRP A 212 -16.82 -14.77 1.77
C TRP A 212 -17.82 -15.20 0.70
N ALA A 213 -18.07 -14.32 -0.28
CA ALA A 213 -18.82 -14.71 -1.47
C ALA A 213 -17.95 -15.61 -2.36
N GLU A 214 -18.58 -16.49 -3.13
CA GLU A 214 -17.85 -17.41 -4.01
C GLU A 214 -17.41 -16.73 -5.30
N ASN A 215 -18.24 -15.83 -5.81
CA ASN A 215 -18.09 -15.21 -7.13
C ASN A 215 -18.49 -13.71 -7.11
N GLU A 216 -18.43 -13.07 -8.28
CA GLU A 216 -18.77 -11.65 -8.49
C GLU A 216 -20.29 -11.38 -8.53
N GLU A 217 -21.12 -12.41 -8.75
CA GLU A 217 -22.58 -12.30 -8.68
C GLU A 217 -23.02 -12.07 -7.23
N ASP A 218 -22.32 -12.68 -6.26
CA ASP A 218 -22.64 -12.62 -4.83
C ASP A 218 -21.80 -11.59 -4.05
N GLY A 219 -20.70 -11.10 -4.64
CA GLY A 219 -19.77 -10.22 -3.95
C GLY A 219 -18.99 -9.27 -4.85
N PHE A 220 -18.34 -8.31 -4.22
CA PHE A 220 -17.41 -7.40 -4.90
C PHE A 220 -15.99 -7.94 -4.77
N LEU A 221 -15.32 -8.11 -5.91
CA LEU A 221 -13.93 -8.54 -5.93
C LEU A 221 -13.03 -7.50 -5.26
N TYR A 222 -12.33 -7.92 -4.21
CA TYR A 222 -11.24 -7.17 -3.60
C TYR A 222 -9.93 -7.92 -3.81
N THR A 223 -8.95 -7.22 -4.38
CA THR A 223 -7.59 -7.72 -4.58
C THR A 223 -6.58 -6.74 -4.03
N THR A 224 -5.60 -7.21 -3.26
CA THR A 224 -4.52 -6.37 -2.76
C THR A 224 -3.26 -7.19 -2.51
N PRO A 225 -2.05 -6.64 -2.69
CA PRO A 225 -0.84 -7.25 -2.15
C PRO A 225 -0.92 -7.32 -0.62
N ASP A 226 -0.70 -8.50 -0.06
CA ASP A 226 -0.85 -8.78 1.37
C ASP A 226 0.52 -8.96 2.02
N MET A 227 0.82 -8.13 3.02
CA MET A 227 2.10 -8.11 3.73
C MET A 227 2.43 -9.44 4.39
N ASP A 228 1.41 -10.15 4.91
CA ASP A 228 1.59 -11.46 5.53
C ASP A 228 2.02 -12.47 4.45
N LEU A 229 1.29 -12.51 3.33
CA LEU A 229 1.60 -13.40 2.22
C LEU A 229 2.99 -13.13 1.60
N VAL A 230 3.34 -11.86 1.39
CA VAL A 230 4.68 -11.46 0.93
C VAL A 230 5.74 -11.96 1.91
N THR A 231 5.55 -11.72 3.20
CA THR A 231 6.53 -12.09 4.22
C THR A 231 6.65 -13.61 4.38
N GLU A 232 5.54 -14.34 4.31
CA GLU A 232 5.51 -15.82 4.34
C GLU A 232 6.25 -16.40 3.14
N TRP A 233 5.97 -15.90 1.93
CA TRP A 233 6.67 -16.31 0.72
C TRP A 233 8.18 -16.05 0.84
N LEU A 234 8.58 -14.87 1.33
CA LEU A 234 10.00 -14.55 1.52
C LEU A 234 10.68 -15.45 2.55
N LYS A 235 9.98 -15.85 3.61
CA LYS A 235 10.52 -16.81 4.60
C LYS A 235 10.66 -18.20 4.00
N LEU A 236 9.76 -18.61 3.11
CA LEU A 236 9.82 -19.90 2.45
C LEU A 236 10.98 -19.96 1.45
N VAL A 237 11.11 -18.94 0.60
CA VAL A 237 12.11 -18.91 -0.48
C VAL A 237 13.49 -18.47 0.03
N TYR A 238 13.54 -17.59 1.03
CA TYR A 238 14.78 -17.02 1.60
C TYR A 238 14.82 -17.08 3.14
N PRO A 239 14.80 -18.28 3.75
CA PRO A 239 14.55 -18.48 5.19
C PRO A 239 15.51 -17.75 6.14
N ASN A 240 16.71 -17.40 5.67
CA ASN A 240 17.74 -16.74 6.48
C ASN A 240 18.07 -15.31 6.04
N GLN A 241 17.38 -14.78 5.03
CA GLN A 241 17.66 -13.44 4.51
C GLN A 241 16.70 -12.39 5.09
N LYS A 242 17.28 -11.29 5.57
CA LYS A 242 16.54 -10.11 6.05
C LYS A 242 16.35 -9.07 4.93
N GLU A 243 17.31 -9.02 4.03
CA GLU A 243 17.30 -8.22 2.80
C GLU A 243 17.53 -9.19 1.64
N ILE A 244 16.63 -9.19 0.68
CA ILE A 244 16.69 -10.02 -0.52
C ILE A 244 17.07 -9.10 -1.67
N HIS A 245 18.18 -9.42 -2.35
CA HIS A 245 18.60 -8.71 -3.54
C HIS A 245 18.08 -9.44 -4.78
N PHE A 246 17.32 -8.75 -5.61
CA PHE A 246 16.88 -9.26 -6.90
C PHE A 246 17.66 -8.56 -8.02
N ASN A 247 18.06 -9.35 -9.01
CA ASN A 247 18.39 -8.81 -10.32
C ASN A 247 17.06 -8.63 -11.08
N SER A 248 16.80 -7.42 -11.60
CA SER A 248 15.57 -7.09 -12.33
C SER A 248 15.36 -7.97 -13.58
N GLU A 249 16.45 -8.47 -14.18
CA GLU A 249 16.40 -9.43 -15.29
C GLU A 249 16.02 -10.85 -14.86
N ALA A 250 16.14 -11.17 -13.56
CA ALA A 250 16.05 -12.52 -13.01
C ALA A 250 14.75 -12.79 -12.22
N LEU A 251 13.67 -12.05 -12.46
CA LEU A 251 12.35 -12.36 -11.89
C LEU A 251 11.55 -13.23 -12.88
N PRO A 252 11.57 -14.57 -12.74
CA PRO A 252 10.98 -15.48 -13.74
C PRO A 252 9.45 -15.38 -13.83
N TRP A 253 8.79 -14.78 -12.84
CA TRP A 253 7.34 -14.53 -12.84
C TRP A 253 6.95 -13.13 -13.33
N ALA A 254 7.93 -12.30 -13.72
CA ALA A 254 7.65 -10.97 -14.23
C ALA A 254 7.33 -11.04 -15.73
N LEU A 255 6.03 -11.09 -16.05
CA LEU A 255 5.55 -11.53 -17.36
C LEU A 255 5.30 -10.39 -18.36
N GLU A 256 5.06 -9.15 -17.90
CA GLU A 256 4.55 -8.07 -18.76
C GLU A 256 5.19 -6.71 -18.45
N ALA A 257 5.27 -5.86 -19.48
CA ALA A 257 5.67 -4.46 -19.34
C ALA A 257 4.71 -3.69 -18.41
N VAL A 258 5.23 -2.70 -17.69
CA VAL A 258 4.45 -1.91 -16.73
C VAL A 258 3.97 -0.64 -17.37
N SER A 259 2.69 -0.36 -17.19
CA SER A 259 2.11 0.94 -17.54
C SER A 259 2.47 1.99 -16.50
N ARG A 260 2.86 3.17 -16.97
CA ARG A 260 2.95 4.37 -16.14
C ARG A 260 1.55 4.88 -15.83
N ILE A 261 1.43 5.74 -14.81
CA ILE A 261 0.18 6.45 -14.53
C ILE A 261 -0.22 7.26 -15.77
N CYS A 262 -1.44 7.02 -16.23
CA CYS A 262 -2.14 7.86 -17.17
C CYS A 262 -3.14 8.67 -16.35
N PHE A 263 -2.81 9.92 -16.03
CA PHE A 263 -3.63 10.69 -15.11
C PHE A 263 -5.00 11.00 -15.72
N GLN A 264 -6.03 10.26 -15.30
CA GLN A 264 -7.42 10.41 -15.74
C GLN A 264 -8.31 10.92 -14.60
N ALA A 265 -7.85 10.83 -13.35
CA ALA A 265 -8.57 11.35 -12.20
C ALA A 265 -8.87 12.84 -12.39
N GLY A 266 -10.11 13.26 -12.11
CA GLY A 266 -10.54 14.66 -12.24
C GLY A 266 -10.03 15.59 -11.13
N TYR A 267 -8.95 15.22 -10.42
CA TYR A 267 -8.48 15.99 -9.28
C TYR A 267 -7.84 17.30 -9.70
N ARG A 268 -8.15 18.35 -8.94
CA ARG A 268 -7.49 19.65 -9.11
C ARG A 268 -6.02 19.51 -8.70
N LYS A 269 -5.11 19.94 -9.58
CA LYS A 269 -3.69 20.09 -9.26
C LYS A 269 -3.54 20.91 -7.98
N ILE A 270 -2.68 20.43 -7.09
CA ILE A 270 -2.36 21.15 -5.86
C ILE A 270 -1.41 22.30 -6.16
N ASP A 271 -1.38 23.31 -5.29
CA ASP A 271 -0.50 24.46 -5.48
C ASP A 271 0.98 24.11 -5.26
N GLU A 272 1.86 24.94 -5.84
CA GLU A 272 3.32 24.73 -5.81
C GLU A 272 3.89 24.74 -4.38
N ALA A 273 3.27 25.48 -3.46
CA ALA A 273 3.70 25.51 -2.07
C ALA A 273 3.41 24.17 -1.36
N GLU A 274 2.25 23.57 -1.62
CA GLU A 274 1.89 22.24 -1.13
C GLU A 274 2.80 21.16 -1.75
N VAL A 275 3.12 21.25 -3.05
CA VAL A 275 4.07 20.35 -3.73
C VAL A 275 5.43 20.39 -3.04
N LYS A 276 5.97 21.59 -2.80
CA LYS A 276 7.24 21.79 -2.08
C LYS A 276 7.21 21.21 -0.67
N ILE A 277 6.09 21.30 0.04
CA ILE A 277 5.91 20.69 1.36
C ILE A 277 5.96 19.16 1.27
N GLN A 278 5.29 18.54 0.29
CA GLN A 278 5.32 17.08 0.13
C GLN A 278 6.72 16.59 -0.24
N TRP A 279 7.45 17.29 -1.11
CA TRP A 279 8.83 16.92 -1.43
C TRP A 279 9.76 16.99 -0.23
N LYS A 280 9.62 18.03 0.60
CA LYS A 280 10.36 18.14 1.88
C LYS A 280 10.00 17.01 2.87
N ARG A 281 8.78 16.48 2.79
CA ARG A 281 8.28 15.39 3.64
C ARG A 281 8.85 14.04 3.22
N VAL A 282 8.93 13.74 1.93
CA VAL A 282 9.39 12.43 1.43
C VAL A 282 10.90 12.35 1.23
N GLY A 283 11.58 13.49 1.15
CA GLY A 283 13.03 13.56 1.00
C GLY A 283 13.77 13.20 2.29
N MET A 284 14.70 12.25 2.18
CA MET A 284 15.69 11.99 3.23
C MET A 284 16.68 13.15 3.27
N ARG A 285 16.83 13.77 4.45
CA ARG A 285 17.91 14.75 4.66
C ARG A 285 19.22 14.00 4.87
N LYS A 286 20.27 14.47 4.20
CA LYS A 286 21.65 14.06 4.50
C LYS A 286 22.03 14.51 5.90
#